data_AF-A0A659UJV3-F1
#
_entry.id   AF-A0A659UJV3-F1
#
_cell.length_a   1.000
_cell.length_b   1.000
_cell.length_c   1.000
_cell.angle_alpha   90.00
_cell.angle_beta   90.00
_cell.angle_gamma   90.00
#
_symmetry.space_group_name_H-M   'P 1'
#
loop_
_entity.id
_entity.type
_entity.pdbx_description
1 polymer ?
#
loop_
_entity_poly.entity_id
_entity_poly.type
_entity_poly.pdbx_seq_one_letter_code
_entity_poly.pdbx_strand_id
1 'polypeptide(L)'
;PERHTALMHQFGFDLPIWQQYLTYLTNILSGDFGTSFSTKTPVLKDFLVRFPATVELAIFAMIFAVIFGVAFGIFAAIRRGSWFDQLTMGTALA
;
A
#
# COMPACT_ATOMS: atom_id res chain seq x y z
N PRO A 1 -24.49 -29.31 6.40
CA PRO A 1 -24.13 -28.95 7.80
C PRO A 1 -22.73 -29.46 8.19
N GLU A 2 -22.47 -30.76 8.08
CA GLU A 2 -21.21 -31.39 8.56
C GLU A 2 -19.94 -30.95 7.82
N ARG A 3 -20.03 -30.63 6.53
CA ARG A 3 -18.87 -30.07 5.79
C ARG A 3 -18.51 -28.65 6.24
N HIS A 4 -19.46 -27.87 6.74
CA HIS A 4 -19.18 -26.50 7.16
C HIS A 4 -18.41 -26.48 8.47
N THR A 5 -18.79 -27.32 9.44
CA THR A 5 -18.09 -27.44 10.72
C THR A 5 -16.69 -28.04 10.54
N ALA A 6 -16.54 -29.03 9.65
CA ALA A 6 -15.22 -29.55 9.30
C ALA A 6 -14.29 -28.47 8.73
N LEU A 7 -14.81 -27.58 7.87
CA LEU A 7 -14.04 -26.46 7.31
C LEU A 7 -13.73 -25.37 8.35
N MET A 8 -14.68 -25.03 9.23
CA MET A 8 -14.43 -24.08 10.33
C MET A 8 -13.28 -24.54 11.22
N HIS A 9 -13.24 -25.84 11.51
CA HIS A 9 -12.20 -26.44 12.35
C HIS A 9 -10.85 -26.54 11.61
N GLN A 10 -10.88 -26.74 10.28
CA GLN A 10 -9.68 -26.83 9.45
C GLN A 10 -9.01 -25.46 9.24
N PHE A 11 -9.79 -24.39 9.19
CA PHE A 11 -9.28 -23.02 9.08
C PHE A 11 -9.10 -22.32 10.44
N GLY A 12 -9.42 -22.98 11.56
CA GLY A 12 -9.31 -22.41 12.89
C GLY A 12 -10.32 -21.29 13.16
N PHE A 13 -11.39 -21.19 12.36
CA PHE A 13 -12.44 -20.19 12.54
C PHE A 13 -13.31 -20.45 13.78
N ASP A 14 -13.18 -21.63 14.39
CA ASP A 14 -13.78 -21.98 15.68
C ASP A 14 -12.98 -21.43 16.89
N LEU A 15 -11.76 -20.90 16.67
CA LEU A 15 -10.90 -20.38 17.73
C LEU A 15 -11.22 -18.91 18.05
N PRO A 16 -10.92 -18.44 19.28
CA PRO A 16 -11.01 -17.02 19.62
C PRO A 16 -10.22 -16.14 18.63
N ILE A 17 -10.76 -14.97 18.27
CA ILE A 17 -10.16 -14.06 17.27
C ILE A 17 -8.68 -13.74 17.58
N TRP A 18 -8.34 -13.59 18.86
CA TRP A 18 -6.97 -13.32 19.28
C TRP A 18 -6.00 -14.48 18.95
N GLN A 19 -6.44 -15.74 19.03
CA GLN A 19 -5.64 -16.91 18.67
C GLN A 19 -5.45 -17.02 17.16
N GLN A 20 -6.49 -16.71 16.39
CA GLN A 20 -6.39 -16.64 14.93
C GLN A 20 -5.36 -15.58 14.51
N TYR A 21 -5.38 -14.42 15.18
CA TYR A 21 -4.42 -13.34 14.90
C TYR A 21 -2.98 -13.71 15.27
N LEU A 22 -2.76 -14.32 16.44
CA LEU A 22 -1.41 -14.77 16.84
C LEU A 22 -0.87 -15.86 15.92
N THR A 23 -1.71 -16.82 15.54
CA THR A 23 -1.34 -17.88 14.59
C THR A 23 -0.97 -17.26 13.24
N TYR A 24 -1.78 -16.32 12.75
CA TYR A 24 -1.50 -15.58 11.53
C TYR A 24 -0.18 -14.80 11.59
N LEU A 25 0.08 -14.07 12.68
CA LEU A 25 1.34 -13.36 12.88
C LEU A 25 2.55 -14.30 12.91
N THR A 26 2.43 -15.43 13.60
CA THR A 26 3.51 -16.43 13.70
C THR A 26 3.80 -17.04 12.34
N ASN A 27 2.76 -17.32 11.55
CA ASN A 27 2.90 -17.84 10.19
C ASN A 27 3.56 -16.81 9.26
N ILE A 28 3.15 -15.53 9.31
CA ILE A 28 3.80 -14.45 8.54
C ILE A 28 5.28 -14.33 8.90
N LEU A 29 5.61 -14.35 10.19
CA LEU A 29 7.00 -14.26 10.66
C LEU A 29 7.84 -15.46 10.20
N SER A 30 7.20 -16.62 9.99
CA SER A 30 7.83 -17.81 9.43
C SER A 30 7.92 -17.80 7.89
N GLY A 31 7.42 -16.74 7.24
CA GLY A 31 7.38 -16.59 5.78
C GLY A 31 6.18 -17.27 5.11
N ASP A 32 5.25 -17.82 5.90
CA ASP A 32 3.99 -18.38 5.39
C ASP A 32 2.87 -17.34 5.46
N PHE A 33 2.61 -16.71 4.32
CA PHE A 33 1.54 -15.73 4.16
C PHE A 33 0.16 -16.38 3.96
N GLY A 34 0.09 -17.71 4.05
CA GLY A 34 -1.10 -18.51 3.82
C GLY A 34 -1.39 -18.73 2.34
N THR A 35 -2.50 -19.43 2.12
CA THR A 35 -3.03 -19.69 0.77
C THR A 35 -4.14 -18.69 0.47
N SER A 36 -4.15 -18.16 -0.75
CA SER A 36 -5.24 -17.32 -1.21
C SER A 36 -6.52 -18.15 -1.27
N PHE A 37 -7.57 -17.73 -0.56
CA PHE A 37 -8.89 -18.39 -0.63
C PHE A 37 -9.48 -18.37 -2.05
N SER A 38 -9.08 -17.40 -2.89
CA SER A 38 -9.56 -17.26 -4.26
C SER A 38 -8.79 -18.13 -5.26
N THR A 39 -7.46 -18.18 -5.14
CA THR A 39 -6.59 -18.80 -6.15
C THR A 39 -6.03 -20.15 -5.70
N LYS A 40 -6.19 -20.51 -4.41
CA LYS A 40 -5.62 -21.70 -3.75
C LYS A 40 -4.10 -21.84 -3.91
N THR A 41 -3.41 -20.75 -4.25
CA THR A 41 -1.96 -20.68 -4.40
C THR A 41 -1.36 -19.91 -3.22
N PRO A 42 -0.07 -20.15 -2.88
CA PRO A 42 0.64 -19.35 -1.89
C PRO A 42 0.62 -17.87 -2.30
N VAL A 43 0.15 -17.00 -1.40
CA VAL A 43 0.00 -15.56 -1.66
C VAL A 43 1.34 -14.95 -2.09
N LEU A 44 2.44 -15.38 -1.45
CA LEU A 44 3.78 -14.90 -1.75
C LEU A 44 4.19 -15.12 -3.21
N LYS A 45 3.79 -16.24 -3.81
CA LYS A 45 4.10 -16.54 -5.21
C LYS A 45 3.34 -15.62 -6.17
N ASP A 46 2.05 -15.41 -5.89
CA ASP A 46 1.20 -14.55 -6.72
C ASP A 46 1.62 -13.07 -6.59
N PHE A 47 2.03 -12.67 -5.38
CA PHE A 47 2.62 -11.36 -5.11
C PHE A 47 3.91 -11.14 -5.91
N LEU A 48 4.86 -12.07 -5.86
CA LEU A 48 6.14 -11.96 -6.56
C LEU A 48 6.00 -11.92 -8.09
N VAL A 49 4.96 -12.51 -8.66
CA VAL A 49 4.68 -12.43 -10.10
C VAL A 49 4.21 -11.04 -10.51
N ARG A 50 3.44 -10.35 -9.66
CA ARG A 50 2.86 -9.03 -9.95
C ARG A 50 3.74 -7.88 -9.51
N PHE A 51 4.56 -8.10 -8.48
CA PHE A 51 5.43 -7.08 -7.89
C PHE A 51 6.36 -6.38 -8.90
N PRO A 52 7.04 -7.07 -9.84
CA PRO A 52 7.90 -6.42 -10.82
C PRO A 52 7.18 -5.38 -11.67
N ALA A 53 5.93 -5.65 -12.08
CA ALA A 53 5.14 -4.72 -12.87
C ALA A 53 4.76 -3.46 -12.08
N THR A 54 4.50 -3.59 -10.77
CA THR A 54 4.25 -2.43 -9.90
C THR A 54 5.50 -1.58 -9.71
N VAL A 55 6.67 -2.22 -9.56
CA VAL A 55 7.96 -1.53 -9.45
C VAL A 55 8.28 -0.77 -10.73
N GLU A 56 8.10 -1.39 -11.89
CA GLU A 56 8.30 -0.76 -13.19
C GLU A 56 7.42 0.50 -13.33
N LEU A 57 6.12 0.37 -13.04
CA LEU A 57 5.19 1.50 -13.08
C LEU A 57 5.57 2.61 -12.09
N ALA A 58 5.96 2.24 -10.87
CA ALA A 58 6.39 3.19 -9.84
C ALA A 58 7.66 3.95 -10.26
N ILE A 59 8.62 3.28 -10.90
CA ILE A 59 9.85 3.90 -11.42
C ILE A 59 9.51 4.94 -12.50
N PHE A 60 8.67 4.58 -13.48
CA PHE A 60 8.24 5.53 -14.50
C PHE A 60 7.51 6.72 -13.88
N ALA A 61 6.59 6.48 -12.94
CA ALA A 61 5.88 7.55 -12.23
C ALA A 61 6.85 8.47 -11.46
N MET A 62 7.86 7.91 -10.79
CA MET A 62 8.89 8.70 -10.09
C MET A 62 9.70 9.56 -11.05
N ILE A 63 10.08 9.05 -12.21
CA ILE A 63 10.81 9.84 -13.23
C ILE A 63 9.98 11.04 -13.65
N PHE A 64 8.70 10.85 -13.98
CA PHE A 64 7.81 11.96 -14.32
C PHE A 64 7.64 12.92 -13.14
N ALA A 65 7.41 12.40 -11.94
CA ALA A 65 7.25 13.22 -10.74
C ALA A 65 8.49 14.08 -10.45
N VAL A 66 9.70 13.56 -10.67
CA VAL A 66 10.94 14.33 -10.52
C VAL A 66 11.06 15.39 -11.61
N ILE A 67 10.81 15.05 -12.87
CA ILE A 67 10.91 16.01 -13.99
C ILE A 67 9.95 17.17 -13.76
N PHE A 68 8.67 16.87 -13.51
CA PHE A 68 7.65 17.89 -13.29
C PHE A 68 7.85 18.59 -11.93
N GLY A 69 8.15 17.85 -10.87
CA GLY A 69 8.34 18.40 -9.54
C GLY A 69 9.52 19.37 -9.48
N VAL A 70 10.64 19.05 -10.13
CA VAL A 70 11.79 19.96 -10.24
C VAL A 70 11.44 21.16 -11.12
N ALA A 71 10.81 20.97 -12.28
CA ALA A 71 10.42 22.07 -13.16
C ALA A 71 9.45 23.05 -12.48
N PHE A 72 8.39 22.53 -11.85
CA PHE A 72 7.43 23.33 -11.08
C PHE A 72 8.07 23.93 -9.84
N GLY A 73 8.95 23.21 -9.15
CA GLY A 73 9.69 23.72 -8.00
C GLY A 73 10.59 24.90 -8.36
N ILE A 74 11.32 24.82 -9.47
CA ILE A 74 12.14 25.92 -9.99
C ILE A 74 11.26 27.09 -10.41
N PHE A 75 10.16 26.84 -11.13
CA PHE A 75 9.23 27.90 -11.53
C PHE A 75 8.61 28.62 -10.32
N ALA A 76 8.21 27.87 -9.29
CA ALA A 76 7.73 28.41 -8.03
C ALA A 76 8.82 29.19 -7.27
N ALA A 77 10.07 28.72 -7.31
CA ALA A 77 11.20 29.40 -6.67
C ALA A 77 11.57 30.72 -7.39
N ILE A 78 11.49 30.78 -8.72
CA ILE A 78 11.72 32.02 -9.49
C ILE A 78 10.57 33.01 -9.28
N ARG A 79 9.33 32.52 -9.15
CA ARG A 79 8.15 33.33 -8.79
C ARG A 79 7.96 33.51 -7.29
N ARG A 80 8.93 33.14 -6.46
CA ARG A 80 8.89 33.35 -5.00
C ARG A 80 8.95 34.86 -4.74
N GLY A 81 7.83 35.44 -4.28
CA GLY A 81 7.59 36.89 -4.25
C GLY A 81 6.62 37.43 -5.32
N SER A 82 5.95 36.55 -6.06
CA SER A 82 4.87 36.89 -7.00
C SER A 82 3.73 37.65 -6.31
N TRP A 83 3.01 38.50 -7.06
CA TRP A 83 1.85 39.28 -6.60
C TRP A 83 0.78 38.44 -5.86
N PHE A 84 0.73 37.13 -6.10
CA PHE A 84 -0.12 36.18 -5.37
C PHE A 84 0.32 35.94 -3.91
N ASP A 85 1.63 35.90 -3.61
CA ASP A 85 2.15 35.80 -2.22
C ASP A 85 1.92 37.10 -1.45
N GLN A 86 2.00 38.25 -2.13
CA GLN A 86 1.68 39.55 -1.53
C GLN A 86 0.18 39.72 -1.27
N LEU A 87 -0.68 39.20 -2.15
CA LEU A 87 -2.13 39.19 -1.95
C LEU A 87 -2.55 38.33 -0.75
N THR A 88 -1.99 37.13 -0.60
CA THR A 88 -2.31 36.25 0.53
C THR A 88 -1.76 36.76 1.86
N MET A 89 -0.53 37.29 1.90
CA MET A 89 0.02 37.98 3.07
C MET A 89 -0.80 39.22 3.45
N GLY A 90 -1.26 40.01 2.46
CA GLY A 90 -2.09 41.18 2.69
C GLY A 90 -3.47 40.83 3.28
N THR A 91 -4.10 39.75 2.81
CA THR A 91 -5.39 39.28 3.37
C THR A 91 -5.28 38.64 4.75
N ALA A 92 -4.10 38.12 5.13
CA ALA A 92 -3.88 37.56 6.47
C ALA A 92 -3.62 38.63 7.55
N LEU A 93 -3.26 39.85 7.12
CA LEU A 93 -2.98 41.00 7.99
C LEU A 93 -4.15 42.00 8.08
N ALA A 94 -5.26 41.75 7.36
CA ALA A 94 -6.50 42.52 7.43
C ALA A 94 -7.53 41.79 8.32
#